data_AF-X0XWQ1-F1
#
_entry.id   AF-X0XWQ1-F1
#
_cell.length_a   1.000
_cell.length_b   1.000
_cell.length_c   1.000
_cell.angle_alpha   90.00
_cell.angle_beta   90.00
_cell.angle_gamma   90.00
#
_symmetry.space_group_name_H-M   'P 1'
#
loop_
_entity.id
_entity.type
_entity.pdbx_description
1 polymer ?
#
loop_
_entity_poly.entity_id
_entity_poly.type
_entity_poly.pdbx_seq_one_letter_code
_entity_poly.pdbx_strand_id
1 'polypeptide(L)'
;FDGTGYGPDGHIWGGEVLAATWSSFERYAHLREVPLPGGAAAIRRPARMAVGTLATLEPSLLEHPGAAPLRSRLADGEERILLEMIDRGVNCPPTSSMGRLFDTVAALTGVRDDARYEGQAAIELEAAADTRAAGAYRFELTGSDPVLLDPTPVLASILDDVAAGIPAATISARFHRAVADSVVRVARRAADDTGTDIVTLSGGVFMNRLLLDLAVPSLEKEGLRPLT
;
A
#
# COMPACT_ATOMS: atom_id res chain seq x y z
N PHE A 1 -9.03 -2.34 4.90
CA PHE A 1 -7.87 -1.51 4.54
C PHE A 1 -8.23 -0.03 4.66
N ASP A 2 -7.36 0.78 5.22
CA ASP A 2 -7.60 2.18 5.57
C ASP A 2 -6.30 3.02 5.51
N GLY A 3 -6.42 4.34 5.72
CA GLY A 3 -5.32 5.28 5.82
C GLY A 3 -4.65 5.33 7.20
N THR A 4 -5.44 5.40 8.28
CA THR A 4 -4.93 5.51 9.64
C THR A 4 -5.90 4.86 10.63
N GLY A 5 -5.48 3.81 11.33
CA GLY A 5 -6.19 3.21 12.47
C GLY A 5 -5.23 2.96 13.64
N TYR A 6 -5.70 3.13 14.87
CA TYR A 6 -4.85 2.88 16.05
C TYR A 6 -4.94 1.41 16.46
N GLY A 7 -3.83 0.68 16.33
CA GLY A 7 -3.73 -0.72 16.72
C GLY A 7 -3.60 -0.90 18.24
N PRO A 8 -3.96 -2.09 18.79
CA PRO A 8 -3.78 -2.42 20.20
C PRO A 8 -2.31 -2.48 20.64
N ASP A 9 -1.39 -2.62 19.69
CA ASP A 9 0.07 -2.59 19.87
C ASP A 9 0.65 -1.16 19.88
N GLY A 10 -0.20 -0.13 19.70
CA GLY A 10 0.23 1.27 19.62
C GLY A 10 0.78 1.67 18.25
N HIS A 11 0.71 0.78 17.24
CA HIS A 11 1.14 1.07 15.88
C HIS A 11 -0.03 1.63 15.04
N ILE A 12 0.30 2.24 13.90
CA ILE A 12 -0.70 2.75 12.96
C ILE A 12 -1.08 1.65 11.95
N TRP A 13 -2.25 1.07 12.14
CA TRP A 13 -2.82 0.04 11.27
C TRP A 13 -3.53 0.64 10.05
N GLY A 14 -3.72 -0.18 9.02
CA GLY A 14 -4.47 0.19 7.83
C GLY A 14 -4.36 -0.79 6.65
N GLY A 15 -3.56 -1.84 6.78
CA GLY A 15 -3.36 -2.88 5.77
C GLY A 15 -3.62 -4.26 6.35
N GLU A 16 -4.54 -4.35 7.31
CA GLU A 16 -4.79 -5.55 8.10
C GLU A 16 -5.81 -6.47 7.43
N VAL A 17 -5.58 -7.77 7.57
CA VAL A 17 -6.60 -8.81 7.42
C VAL A 17 -6.78 -9.45 8.78
N LEU A 18 -8.03 -9.46 9.24
CA LEU A 18 -8.38 -9.95 10.57
C LEU A 18 -9.23 -11.22 10.43
N ALA A 19 -8.89 -12.25 11.19
CA ALA A 19 -9.80 -13.36 11.46
C ALA A 19 -10.65 -12.95 12.67
N ALA A 20 -11.94 -12.71 12.45
CA ALA A 20 -12.78 -12.08 13.46
C ALA A 20 -14.09 -12.83 13.71
N THR A 21 -14.52 -12.80 14.95
CA THR A 21 -15.88 -13.11 15.40
C THR A 21 -16.59 -11.83 15.80
N TRP A 22 -17.82 -11.94 16.30
CA TRP A 22 -18.56 -10.79 16.84
C TRP A 22 -17.92 -10.16 18.09
N SER A 23 -17.08 -10.91 18.82
CA SER A 23 -16.55 -10.49 20.12
C SER A 23 -15.02 -10.43 20.20
N SER A 24 -14.32 -10.94 19.20
CA SER A 24 -12.85 -11.00 19.17
C SER A 24 -12.31 -10.95 17.76
N PHE A 25 -11.05 -10.59 17.61
CA PHE A 25 -10.32 -10.70 16.36
C PHE A 25 -8.87 -11.08 16.61
N GLU A 26 -8.27 -11.70 15.61
CA GLU A 26 -6.84 -11.97 15.53
C GLU A 26 -6.28 -11.32 14.28
N ARG A 27 -5.08 -10.75 14.39
CA ARG A 27 -4.37 -10.11 13.26
C ARG A 27 -3.79 -11.21 12.38
N TYR A 28 -4.58 -11.72 11.45
CA TYR A 28 -4.20 -12.85 10.59
C TYR A 28 -3.11 -12.48 9.59
N ALA A 29 -3.22 -11.31 8.97
CA ALA A 29 -2.22 -10.79 8.06
C ALA A 29 -2.11 -9.27 8.14
N HIS A 30 -0.99 -8.72 7.71
CA HIS A 30 -0.85 -7.28 7.55
C HIS A 30 0.18 -6.89 6.50
N LEU A 31 0.01 -5.70 5.94
CA LEU A 31 1.04 -5.06 5.14
C LEU A 31 2.32 -4.90 5.98
N ARG A 32 3.46 -5.20 5.36
CA ARG A 32 4.78 -4.99 5.97
C ARG A 32 4.90 -3.54 6.45
N GLU A 33 5.28 -3.38 7.71
CA GLU A 33 5.36 -2.06 8.33
C GLU A 33 6.51 -1.24 7.76
N VAL A 34 6.26 0.06 7.62
CA VAL A 34 7.22 1.07 7.17
C VAL A 34 7.12 2.30 8.06
N PRO A 35 8.18 3.12 8.18
CA PRO A 35 8.11 4.35 8.97
C PRO A 35 7.19 5.36 8.29
N LEU A 36 6.61 6.25 9.09
CA LEU A 36 5.89 7.43 8.64
C LEU A 36 6.70 8.71 8.99
N PRO A 37 7.66 9.16 8.14
CA PRO A 37 8.61 10.18 8.52
C PRO A 37 7.96 11.55 8.78
N GLY A 38 7.99 11.99 10.03
CA GLY A 38 7.32 13.22 10.47
C GLY A 38 5.82 13.03 10.77
N GLY A 39 5.34 11.80 10.90
CA GLY A 39 3.96 11.47 11.25
C GLY A 39 2.95 12.12 10.30
N ALA A 40 2.09 12.98 10.84
CA ALA A 40 1.07 13.71 10.08
C ALA A 40 1.65 14.55 8.90
N ALA A 41 2.94 14.92 8.95
CA ALA A 41 3.59 15.61 7.84
C ALA A 41 3.73 14.71 6.61
N ALA A 42 3.99 13.41 6.77
CA ALA A 42 4.05 12.46 5.65
C ALA A 42 2.66 12.19 5.05
N ILE A 43 1.59 12.27 5.85
CA ILE A 43 0.21 12.18 5.33
C ILE A 43 -0.09 13.35 4.37
N ARG A 44 0.38 14.55 4.70
CA ARG A 44 0.25 15.73 3.82
C ARG A 44 1.26 15.76 2.68
N ARG A 45 2.34 14.98 2.76
CA ARG A 45 3.38 14.87 1.73
C ARG A 45 3.65 13.42 1.35
N PRO A 46 2.83 12.83 0.46
CA PRO A 46 3.08 11.53 -0.15
C PRO A 46 4.54 11.29 -0.59
N ALA A 47 5.26 12.31 -1.07
CA ALA A 47 6.67 12.17 -1.43
C ALA A 47 7.57 11.74 -0.24
N ARG A 48 7.28 12.21 0.98
CA ARG A 48 8.00 11.78 2.20
C ARG A 48 7.69 10.33 2.54
N MET A 49 6.43 9.92 2.36
CA MET A 49 6.01 8.54 2.55
C MET A 49 6.75 7.62 1.57
N ALA A 50 6.88 8.02 0.31
CA ALA A 50 7.61 7.26 -0.69
C ALA A 50 9.09 7.09 -0.33
N VAL A 51 9.79 8.17 0.05
CA VAL A 51 11.20 8.08 0.50
C VAL A 51 11.34 7.12 1.69
N GLY A 52 10.49 7.26 2.71
CA GLY A 52 10.53 6.38 3.89
C GLY A 52 10.25 4.92 3.57
N THR A 53 9.28 4.67 2.69
CA THR A 53 8.93 3.31 2.23
C THR A 53 10.10 2.68 1.50
N LEU A 54 10.67 3.36 0.49
CA LEU A 54 11.77 2.82 -0.31
C LEU A 54 13.03 2.59 0.53
N ALA A 55 13.40 3.55 1.38
CA ALA A 55 14.61 3.46 2.20
C ALA A 55 14.57 2.31 3.22
N THR A 56 13.40 1.97 3.76
CA THR A 56 13.26 0.95 4.81
C THR A 56 13.01 -0.45 4.28
N LEU A 57 12.20 -0.61 3.22
CA LEU A 57 11.90 -1.94 2.70
C LEU A 57 13.13 -2.59 2.08
N GLU A 58 13.79 -1.87 1.17
CA GLU A 58 15.03 -2.30 0.56
C GLU A 58 15.80 -1.05 0.07
N PRO A 59 16.93 -0.68 0.70
CA PRO A 59 17.65 0.56 0.38
C PRO A 59 18.04 0.74 -1.10
N SER A 60 18.22 -0.37 -1.82
CA SER A 60 18.50 -0.38 -3.27
C SER A 60 17.38 0.29 -4.09
N LEU A 61 16.14 0.29 -3.60
CA LEU A 61 14.99 0.87 -4.31
C LEU A 61 15.07 2.40 -4.38
N LEU A 62 15.61 3.06 -3.36
CA LEU A 62 15.76 4.53 -3.37
C LEU A 62 16.86 4.96 -4.36
N GLU A 63 17.86 4.11 -4.59
CA GLU A 63 18.91 4.33 -5.59
C GLU A 63 18.52 3.83 -7.00
N HIS A 64 17.35 3.22 -7.15
CA HIS A 64 16.85 2.76 -8.45
C HIS A 64 16.66 3.96 -9.41
N PRO A 65 17.01 3.83 -10.71
CA PRO A 65 16.80 4.91 -11.68
C PRO A 65 15.36 5.45 -11.73
N GLY A 66 14.37 4.58 -11.52
CA GLY A 66 12.96 4.95 -11.43
C GLY A 66 12.59 5.84 -10.23
N ALA A 67 13.43 5.92 -9.21
CA ALA A 67 13.23 6.81 -8.06
C ALA A 67 13.78 8.22 -8.30
N ALA A 68 14.65 8.40 -9.31
CA ALA A 68 15.27 9.69 -9.60
C ALA A 68 14.25 10.83 -9.86
N PRO A 69 13.13 10.61 -10.58
CA PRO A 69 12.09 11.62 -10.72
C PRO A 69 11.50 12.06 -9.38
N LEU A 70 11.20 11.13 -8.47
CA LEU A 70 10.72 11.47 -7.12
C LEU A 70 11.74 12.34 -6.39
N ARG A 71 13.00 11.89 -6.34
CA ARG A 71 14.09 12.57 -5.62
C ARG A 71 14.33 13.98 -6.14
N SER A 72 14.21 14.18 -7.46
CA SER A 72 14.37 15.49 -8.11
C SER A 72 13.29 16.52 -7.75
N ARG A 73 12.14 16.07 -7.21
CA ARG A 73 11.03 16.94 -6.77
C ARG A 73 11.05 17.25 -5.27
N LEU A 74 12.00 16.67 -4.54
CA LEU A 74 12.22 16.98 -3.13
C LEU A 74 12.92 18.34 -2.98
N ALA A 75 12.69 19.02 -1.86
CA ALA A 75 13.43 20.23 -1.55
C ALA A 75 14.90 19.93 -1.24
N ASP A 76 15.78 20.90 -1.42
CA ASP A 76 17.22 20.75 -1.13
C ASP A 76 17.46 20.25 0.30
N GLY A 77 18.12 19.09 0.40
CA GLY A 77 18.43 18.44 1.69
C GLY A 77 17.25 17.74 2.37
N GLU A 78 16.04 17.75 1.81
CA GLU A 78 14.87 17.08 2.37
C GLU A 78 15.09 15.56 2.47
N GLU A 79 15.61 14.92 1.42
CA GLU A 79 15.93 13.48 1.43
C GLU A 79 16.85 13.10 2.60
N ARG A 80 17.96 13.82 2.77
CA ARG A 80 18.92 13.57 3.85
C ARG A 80 18.26 13.69 5.23
N ILE A 81 17.42 14.70 5.43
CA ILE A 81 16.70 14.90 6.70
C ILE A 81 15.75 13.73 6.96
N LEU A 82 15.00 13.28 5.95
CA LEU A 82 14.08 12.15 6.10
C LEU A 82 14.84 10.87 6.47
N LEU A 83 15.97 10.60 5.81
CA LEU A 83 16.81 9.44 6.12
C LEU A 83 17.38 9.50 7.54
N GLU A 84 17.84 10.67 8.00
CA GLU A 84 18.31 10.85 9.38
C GLU A 84 17.19 10.68 10.42
N MET A 85 15.97 11.12 10.11
CA MET A 85 14.80 10.90 10.97
C MET A 85 14.46 9.42 11.11
N ILE A 86 14.52 8.67 10.00
CA ILE A 86 14.26 7.23 9.96
C ILE A 86 15.33 6.48 10.74
N ASP A 87 16.61 6.74 10.46
CA ASP A 87 17.75 6.11 11.13
C ASP A 87 17.71 6.29 12.65
N ARG A 88 17.33 7.47 13.12
CA ARG A 88 17.22 7.79 14.55
C ARG A 88 15.87 7.44 15.19
N GLY A 89 14.89 6.99 14.40
CA GLY A 89 13.52 6.74 14.88
C GLY A 89 12.80 7.99 15.42
N VAL A 90 13.18 9.19 14.98
CA VAL A 90 12.62 10.44 15.49
C VAL A 90 11.37 10.82 14.69
N ASN A 91 10.22 10.89 15.37
CA ASN A 91 8.92 11.22 14.76
C ASN A 91 8.58 10.34 13.54
N CYS A 92 8.97 9.06 13.59
CA CYS A 92 8.72 8.08 12.52
C CYS A 92 7.92 6.89 13.07
N PRO A 93 6.64 7.09 13.49
CA PRO A 93 5.85 5.97 13.99
C PRO A 93 5.70 4.90 12.89
N PRO A 94 5.73 3.60 13.24
CA PRO A 94 5.54 2.53 12.27
C PRO A 94 4.09 2.51 11.79
N THR A 95 3.91 2.16 10.52
CA THR A 95 2.59 1.97 9.92
C THR A 95 2.54 0.81 8.94
N SER A 96 1.46 0.04 9.00
CA SER A 96 1.07 -0.98 8.01
C SER A 96 -0.03 -0.47 7.07
N SER A 97 -0.16 0.85 6.89
CA SER A 97 -1.29 1.44 6.17
C SER A 97 -1.25 1.19 4.65
N MET A 98 -2.32 0.57 4.14
CA MET A 98 -2.51 0.45 2.69
C MET A 98 -2.74 1.83 2.06
N GLY A 99 -3.44 2.74 2.72
CA GLY A 99 -3.60 4.11 2.21
C GLY A 99 -2.27 4.84 2.04
N ARG A 100 -1.31 4.64 2.95
CA ARG A 100 0.04 5.19 2.81
C ARG A 100 0.83 4.54 1.68
N LEU A 101 0.62 3.25 1.40
CA LEU A 101 1.19 2.61 0.20
C LEU A 101 0.62 3.22 -1.10
N PHE A 102 -0.69 3.52 -1.15
CA PHE A 102 -1.28 4.25 -2.29
C PHE A 102 -0.66 5.64 -2.46
N ASP A 103 -0.46 6.38 -1.36
CA ASP A 103 0.23 7.67 -1.38
C ASP A 103 1.66 7.53 -1.92
N THR A 104 2.40 6.50 -1.49
CA THR A 104 3.73 6.19 -2.02
C THR A 104 3.71 6.00 -3.54
N VAL A 105 2.80 5.16 -4.06
CA VAL A 105 2.71 4.90 -5.51
C VAL A 105 2.29 6.15 -6.28
N ALA A 106 1.40 6.97 -5.74
CA ALA A 106 1.01 8.24 -6.33
C ALA A 106 2.19 9.22 -6.44
N ALA A 107 3.06 9.28 -5.44
CA ALA A 107 4.27 10.09 -5.49
C ALA A 107 5.29 9.52 -6.49
N LEU A 108 5.54 8.20 -6.48
CA LEU A 108 6.48 7.56 -7.42
C LEU A 108 6.11 7.80 -8.89
N THR A 109 4.81 7.74 -9.19
CA THR A 109 4.28 7.95 -10.54
C THR A 109 4.12 9.43 -10.91
N GLY A 110 4.41 10.36 -9.98
CA GLY A 110 4.29 11.81 -10.21
C GLY A 110 2.86 12.34 -10.23
N VAL A 111 1.89 11.55 -9.76
CA VAL A 111 0.48 11.96 -9.66
C VAL A 111 0.31 13.03 -8.59
N ARG A 112 0.90 12.82 -7.40
CA ARG A 112 0.74 13.73 -6.26
C ARG A 112 1.88 13.61 -5.25
N ASP A 113 2.59 14.71 -5.01
CA ASP A 113 3.65 14.79 -3.98
C ASP A 113 3.16 15.46 -2.68
N ASP A 114 2.17 16.36 -2.77
CA ASP A 114 1.60 17.16 -1.67
C ASP A 114 0.07 17.07 -1.66
N ALA A 115 -0.52 16.56 -0.58
CA ALA A 115 -1.96 16.41 -0.40
C ALA A 115 -2.57 17.58 0.42
N ARG A 116 -3.74 18.05 -0.01
CA ARG A 116 -4.55 19.10 0.64
C ARG A 116 -5.60 18.55 1.60
N TYR A 117 -5.97 17.29 1.44
CA TYR A 117 -6.91 16.56 2.29
C TYR A 117 -6.53 15.07 2.34
N GLU A 118 -7.03 14.36 3.34
CA GLU A 118 -6.73 12.94 3.54
C GLU A 118 -7.27 12.09 2.39
N GLY A 119 -6.43 11.20 1.86
CA GLY A 119 -6.78 10.31 0.75
C GLY A 119 -6.70 10.93 -0.64
N GLN A 120 -6.32 12.21 -0.79
CA GLN A 120 -6.26 12.87 -2.11
C GLN A 120 -5.40 12.11 -3.12
N ALA A 121 -4.18 11.71 -2.75
CA ALA A 121 -3.26 11.06 -3.67
C ALA A 121 -3.77 9.67 -4.10
N ALA A 122 -4.36 8.91 -3.17
CA ALA A 122 -5.03 7.64 -3.48
C ALA A 122 -6.22 7.81 -4.44
N ILE A 123 -7.08 8.81 -4.22
CA ILE A 123 -8.24 9.10 -5.08
C ILE A 123 -7.79 9.50 -6.49
N GLU A 124 -6.77 10.34 -6.60
CA GLU A 124 -6.26 10.77 -7.90
C GLU A 124 -5.53 9.63 -8.63
N LEU A 125 -4.85 8.75 -7.91
CA LEU A 125 -4.24 7.56 -8.48
C LEU A 125 -5.32 6.61 -9.05
N GLU A 126 -6.42 6.41 -8.33
CA GLU A 126 -7.59 5.66 -8.84
C GLU A 126 -8.15 6.30 -10.11
N ALA A 127 -8.41 7.61 -10.08
CA ALA A 127 -8.98 8.33 -11.22
C ALA A 127 -8.09 8.31 -12.46
N ALA A 128 -6.76 8.22 -12.28
CA ALA A 128 -5.81 8.14 -13.36
C ALA A 128 -5.73 6.75 -14.03
N ALA A 129 -6.23 5.68 -13.39
CA ALA A 129 -6.02 4.30 -13.86
C ALA A 129 -6.66 4.03 -15.23
N ASP A 130 -5.88 3.52 -16.20
CA ASP A 130 -6.44 2.99 -17.45
C ASP A 130 -6.81 1.51 -17.27
N THR A 131 -8.10 1.26 -17.06
CA THR A 131 -8.63 -0.10 -16.80
C THR A 131 -8.41 -1.07 -17.97
N ARG A 132 -8.08 -0.57 -19.17
CA ARG A 132 -7.76 -1.40 -20.35
C ARG A 132 -6.30 -1.84 -20.41
N ALA A 133 -5.41 -1.19 -19.66
CA ALA A 133 -3.99 -1.54 -19.65
C ALA A 133 -3.80 -2.96 -19.12
N ALA A 134 -2.95 -3.78 -19.74
CA ALA A 134 -2.72 -5.17 -19.32
C ALA A 134 -1.66 -5.30 -18.22
N GLY A 135 -1.67 -6.46 -17.55
CA GLY A 135 -0.70 -6.84 -16.53
C GLY A 135 -1.12 -6.48 -15.10
N ALA A 136 -0.36 -6.99 -14.14
CA ALA A 136 -0.47 -6.70 -12.72
C ALA A 136 0.89 -6.90 -12.06
N TYR A 137 1.16 -6.19 -10.97
CA TYR A 137 2.26 -6.53 -10.08
C TYR A 137 1.81 -7.59 -9.07
N ARG A 138 2.74 -8.08 -8.24
CA ARG A 138 2.43 -9.12 -7.27
C ARG A 138 3.11 -8.84 -5.94
N PHE A 139 2.31 -8.78 -4.88
CA PHE A 139 2.81 -8.81 -3.51
C PHE A 139 3.40 -10.18 -3.21
N GLU A 140 4.51 -10.20 -2.50
CA GLU A 140 4.99 -11.42 -1.87
C GLU A 140 4.22 -11.64 -0.57
N LEU A 141 3.83 -12.90 -0.31
CA LEU A 141 3.18 -13.28 0.93
C LEU A 141 4.18 -14.12 1.72
N THR A 142 4.69 -13.60 2.83
CA THR A 142 5.67 -14.27 3.68
C THR A 142 5.11 -14.54 5.07
N GLY A 143 5.76 -15.44 5.82
CA GLY A 143 5.31 -15.79 7.16
C GLY A 143 4.03 -16.63 7.20
N SER A 144 3.58 -16.89 8.43
CA SER A 144 2.40 -17.72 8.71
C SER A 144 1.53 -17.22 9.85
N ASP A 145 2.07 -16.43 10.79
CA ASP A 145 1.33 -15.91 11.94
C ASP A 145 2.05 -14.68 12.54
N PRO A 146 1.70 -13.44 12.14
CA PRO A 146 0.81 -13.10 11.04
C PRO A 146 1.46 -13.37 9.66
N VAL A 147 0.63 -13.46 8.62
CA VAL A 147 1.08 -13.41 7.23
C VAL A 147 1.44 -11.97 6.87
N LEU A 148 2.58 -11.76 6.21
CA LEU A 148 3.03 -10.45 5.76
C LEU A 148 2.73 -10.26 4.28
N LEU A 149 2.05 -9.17 3.95
CA LEU A 149 1.93 -8.68 2.58
C LEU A 149 3.13 -7.77 2.32
N ASP A 150 4.11 -8.25 1.55
CA ASP A 150 5.32 -7.49 1.24
C ASP A 150 5.16 -6.75 -0.10
N PRO A 151 5.16 -5.40 -0.10
CA PRO A 151 5.07 -4.60 -1.31
C PRO A 151 6.41 -4.42 -2.04
N THR A 152 7.53 -4.92 -1.52
CA THR A 152 8.87 -4.71 -2.11
C THR A 152 8.93 -5.09 -3.60
N PRO A 153 8.43 -6.27 -4.05
CA PRO A 153 8.45 -6.62 -5.48
C PRO A 153 7.52 -5.74 -6.33
N VAL A 154 6.42 -5.25 -5.74
CA VAL A 154 5.51 -4.31 -6.40
C VAL A 154 6.20 -2.98 -6.64
N LEU A 155 6.87 -2.44 -5.64
CA LEU A 155 7.58 -1.17 -5.74
C LEU A 155 8.77 -1.26 -6.69
N ALA A 156 9.54 -2.35 -6.67
CA ALA A 156 10.59 -2.60 -7.66
C ALA A 156 10.05 -2.56 -9.09
N SER A 157 8.97 -3.29 -9.37
CA SER A 157 8.34 -3.32 -10.69
C SER A 157 7.76 -1.97 -11.12
N ILE A 158 7.23 -1.19 -10.17
CA ILE A 158 6.76 0.18 -10.43
C ILE A 158 7.94 1.07 -10.81
N LEU A 159 9.07 0.96 -10.10
CA LEU A 159 10.27 1.75 -10.40
C LEU A 159 10.87 1.37 -11.76
N ASP A 160 10.83 0.09 -12.16
CA ASP A 160 11.18 -0.35 -13.52
C ASP A 160 10.28 0.33 -14.57
N ASP A 161 8.96 0.30 -14.37
CA ASP A 161 8.00 0.92 -15.27
C ASP A 161 8.17 2.46 -15.34
N VAL A 162 8.46 3.13 -14.21
CA VAL A 162 8.77 4.56 -14.19
C VAL A 162 10.05 4.85 -14.97
N ALA A 163 11.11 4.07 -14.78
CA ALA A 163 12.37 4.21 -15.51
C ALA A 163 12.19 3.99 -17.03
N ALA A 164 11.29 3.09 -17.41
CA ALA A 164 10.91 2.82 -18.79
C ALA A 164 9.94 3.85 -19.40
N GLY A 165 9.50 4.86 -18.62
CA GLY A 165 8.58 5.90 -19.08
C GLY A 165 7.15 5.40 -19.31
N ILE A 166 6.75 4.31 -18.64
CA ILE A 166 5.37 3.81 -18.70
C ILE A 166 4.43 4.83 -18.05
N PRO A 167 3.28 5.15 -18.68
CA PRO A 167 2.36 6.14 -18.13
C PRO A 167 1.82 5.77 -16.75
N ALA A 168 1.67 6.76 -15.87
CA ALA A 168 1.09 6.60 -14.53
C ALA A 168 -0.28 5.89 -14.55
N ALA A 169 -1.08 6.11 -15.59
CA ALA A 169 -2.36 5.44 -15.78
C ALA A 169 -2.24 3.90 -15.89
N THR A 170 -1.22 3.42 -16.58
CA THR A 170 -0.94 1.97 -16.72
C THR A 170 -0.40 1.39 -15.42
N ILE A 171 0.54 2.10 -14.78
CA ILE A 171 1.12 1.71 -13.50
C ILE A 171 0.03 1.61 -12.43
N SER A 172 -0.85 2.63 -12.36
CA SER A 172 -1.97 2.65 -11.45
C SER A 172 -2.89 1.44 -11.63
N ALA A 173 -3.27 1.12 -12.88
CA ALA A 173 -4.11 -0.05 -13.14
C ALA A 173 -3.45 -1.37 -12.70
N ARG A 174 -2.15 -1.54 -12.96
CA ARG A 174 -1.37 -2.71 -12.54
C ARG A 174 -1.25 -2.81 -11.01
N PHE A 175 -1.07 -1.68 -10.33
CA PHE A 175 -1.03 -1.61 -8.87
C PHE A 175 -2.37 -1.97 -8.23
N HIS A 176 -3.49 -1.42 -8.73
CA HIS A 176 -4.82 -1.76 -8.21
C HIS A 176 -5.12 -3.26 -8.36
N ARG A 177 -4.72 -3.89 -9.48
CA ARG A 177 -4.82 -5.34 -9.66
C ARG A 177 -3.94 -6.12 -8.70
N ALA A 178 -2.73 -5.62 -8.40
CA ALA A 178 -1.85 -6.25 -7.42
C ALA A 178 -2.46 -6.26 -6.01
N VAL A 179 -3.11 -5.15 -5.62
CA VAL A 179 -3.81 -5.06 -4.33
C VAL A 179 -5.04 -5.98 -4.31
N ALA A 180 -5.82 -6.04 -5.40
CA ALA A 180 -6.95 -6.97 -5.49
C ALA A 180 -6.49 -8.44 -5.41
N ASP A 181 -5.42 -8.82 -6.11
CA ASP A 181 -4.83 -10.17 -6.05
C ASP A 181 -4.34 -10.52 -4.64
N SER A 182 -3.71 -9.58 -3.93
CA SER A 182 -3.24 -9.83 -2.57
C SER A 182 -4.39 -10.05 -1.58
N VAL A 183 -5.49 -9.30 -1.71
CA VAL A 183 -6.73 -9.51 -0.95
C VAL A 183 -7.26 -10.93 -1.19
N VAL A 184 -7.40 -11.35 -2.44
CA VAL A 184 -7.94 -12.68 -2.80
C VAL A 184 -7.05 -13.79 -2.23
N ARG A 185 -5.73 -13.69 -2.41
CA ARG A 185 -4.79 -14.72 -1.96
C ARG A 185 -4.74 -14.85 -0.44
N VAL A 186 -4.75 -13.74 0.30
CA VAL A 186 -4.75 -13.78 1.76
C VAL A 186 -6.10 -14.27 2.29
N ALA A 187 -7.21 -13.81 1.70
CA ALA A 187 -8.54 -14.28 2.08
C ALA A 187 -8.72 -15.79 1.84
N ARG A 188 -8.16 -16.31 0.74
CA ARG A 188 -8.13 -17.76 0.45
C ARG A 188 -7.40 -18.55 1.52
N ARG A 189 -6.19 -18.12 1.86
CA ARG A 189 -5.40 -18.76 2.92
C ARG A 189 -6.13 -18.70 4.27
N ALA A 190 -6.72 -17.56 4.60
CA ALA A 190 -7.50 -17.40 5.83
C ALA A 190 -8.72 -18.32 5.86
N ALA A 191 -9.40 -18.49 4.72
CA ALA A 191 -10.54 -19.40 4.61
C ALA A 191 -10.14 -20.86 4.79
N ASP A 192 -9.00 -21.28 4.24
CA ASP A 192 -8.46 -22.63 4.44
C ASP A 192 -8.11 -22.88 5.92
N ASP A 193 -7.53 -21.89 6.60
CA ASP A 193 -7.10 -22.01 8.00
C ASP A 193 -8.26 -21.93 9.01
N THR A 194 -9.28 -21.12 8.73
CA THR A 194 -10.38 -20.83 9.67
C THR A 194 -11.70 -21.54 9.33
N GLY A 195 -11.84 -22.04 8.11
CA GLY A 195 -13.06 -22.67 7.60
C GLY A 195 -14.20 -21.71 7.26
N THR A 196 -14.01 -20.39 7.34
CA THR A 196 -15.01 -19.41 6.90
C THR A 196 -14.83 -19.08 5.42
N ASP A 197 -15.91 -19.03 4.68
CA ASP A 197 -15.93 -18.54 3.30
C ASP A 197 -16.38 -17.07 3.21
N ILE A 198 -16.73 -16.43 4.32
CA ILE A 198 -17.19 -15.03 4.36
C ILE A 198 -15.98 -14.09 4.46
N VAL A 199 -15.93 -13.09 3.58
CA VAL A 199 -14.85 -12.08 3.55
C VAL A 199 -15.45 -10.69 3.57
N THR A 200 -15.19 -9.92 4.62
CA THR A 200 -15.66 -8.53 4.70
C THR A 200 -14.57 -7.57 4.20
N LEU A 201 -14.88 -6.76 3.20
CA LEU A 201 -14.02 -5.69 2.69
C LEU A 201 -14.48 -4.36 3.30
N SER A 202 -13.71 -3.82 4.25
CA SER A 202 -14.07 -2.59 4.97
C SER A 202 -12.86 -1.69 5.26
N GLY A 203 -13.13 -0.41 5.57
CA GLY A 203 -12.15 0.66 5.74
C GLY A 203 -12.05 1.59 4.51
N GLY A 204 -11.48 2.78 4.71
CA GLY A 204 -11.54 3.86 3.72
C GLY A 204 -10.94 3.55 2.34
N VAL A 205 -9.97 2.62 2.26
CA VAL A 205 -9.37 2.21 0.98
C VAL A 205 -10.38 1.49 0.09
N PHE A 206 -11.39 0.81 0.66
CA PHE A 206 -12.43 0.14 -0.13
C PHE A 206 -13.55 1.11 -0.61
N MET A 207 -13.45 2.42 -0.35
CA MET A 207 -14.22 3.41 -1.11
C MET A 207 -13.77 3.51 -2.58
N ASN A 208 -12.58 2.97 -2.89
CA ASN A 208 -12.05 2.84 -4.23
C ASN A 208 -12.88 1.84 -5.05
N ARG A 209 -13.61 2.37 -6.05
CA ARG A 209 -14.54 1.58 -6.87
C ARG A 209 -13.78 0.59 -7.74
N LEU A 210 -12.66 1.01 -8.32
CA LEU A 210 -11.83 0.12 -9.14
C LEU A 210 -11.34 -1.10 -8.35
N LEU A 211 -10.92 -0.90 -7.10
CA LEU A 211 -10.45 -1.97 -6.24
C LEU A 211 -11.58 -2.97 -5.92
N LEU A 212 -12.78 -2.48 -5.60
CA LEU A 212 -13.94 -3.34 -5.37
C LEU A 212 -14.34 -4.11 -6.63
N ASP A 213 -14.38 -3.44 -7.79
CA ASP A 213 -14.73 -4.06 -9.08
C ASP A 213 -13.72 -5.15 -9.50
N LEU A 214 -12.48 -5.07 -9.02
CA LEU A 214 -11.45 -6.09 -9.22
C LEU A 214 -11.52 -7.21 -8.16
N ALA A 215 -11.67 -6.85 -6.89
CA ALA A 215 -11.55 -7.80 -5.77
C ALA A 215 -12.80 -8.67 -5.60
N VAL A 216 -14.01 -8.08 -5.66
CA VAL A 216 -15.28 -8.80 -5.40
C VAL A 216 -15.48 -9.95 -6.37
N PRO A 217 -15.42 -9.77 -7.71
CA PRO A 217 -15.60 -10.88 -8.64
C PRO A 217 -14.48 -11.92 -8.54
N SER A 218 -13.28 -11.50 -8.12
CA SER A 218 -12.14 -12.41 -7.97
C SER A 218 -12.26 -13.29 -6.72
N LEU A 219 -12.81 -12.75 -5.62
CA LEU A 219 -13.16 -13.52 -4.43
C LEU A 219 -14.27 -14.54 -4.72
N GLU A 220 -15.31 -14.13 -5.44
CA GLU A 220 -16.44 -15.00 -5.81
C GLU A 220 -16.01 -16.16 -6.71
N LYS A 221 -15.18 -15.90 -7.73
CA LYS A 221 -14.63 -16.95 -8.64
C LYS A 221 -13.91 -18.06 -7.92
N GLU A 222 -13.25 -17.66 -6.85
CA GLU A 222 -12.45 -18.54 -6.03
C GLU A 222 -13.39 -19.35 -5.08
N GLY A 223 -14.64 -18.93 -4.87
CA GLY A 223 -15.61 -19.55 -3.96
C GLY A 223 -15.74 -18.88 -2.58
N LEU A 224 -15.36 -17.61 -2.43
CA LEU A 224 -15.60 -16.82 -1.20
C LEU A 224 -16.85 -15.96 -1.38
N ARG A 225 -17.45 -15.56 -0.25
CA ARG A 225 -18.63 -14.70 -0.17
C ARG A 225 -18.22 -13.31 0.35
N PRO A 226 -17.92 -12.35 -0.55
CA PRO A 226 -17.54 -11.01 -0.15
C PRO A 226 -18.74 -10.22 0.41
N LEU A 227 -18.49 -9.42 1.44
CA LEU A 227 -19.40 -8.42 2.00
C LEU A 227 -18.71 -7.05 1.95
N THR A 228 -19.36 -6.04 1.37
CA THR A 228 -18.81 -4.68 1.18
C THR A 228 -19.71 -3.63 1.81
#